data_AF-A0A3N5RAG2-F1
#
_entry.id   AF-A0A3N5RAG2-F1
#
_cell.length_a   1.000
_cell.length_b   1.000
_cell.length_c   1.000
_cell.angle_alpha   90.00
_cell.angle_beta   90.00
_cell.angle_gamma   90.00
#
_symmetry.space_group_name_H-M   'P 1'
#
loop_
_entity.id
_entity.type
_entity.pdbx_description
1 polymer ?
#
loop_
_entity_poly.entity_id
_entity_poly.type
_entity_poly.pdbx_seq_one_letter_code
_entity_poly.pdbx_strand_id
1 'polypeptide(L)'
;MVNSRNNRNSEISNSRGRPRKDVRFPTAPIKATLPQDYTDTLGAIKRRIQETRLRVVLSGNSEMVMLYWDVGRIIIDRQEQSGWGARVIDRLSADLRDAFPDTKGFSPRNLKYMRTFSSAWPKRKFVQEALAQIPWYHLHHFKKAISDTIEALQTGVHRLRDGTIFKRFPIISEISDAQMKQSLKERII
;
A
#
# COMPACT_ATOMS: atom_id res chain seq x y z
N MET A 1 66.20 -25.25 13.09
CA MET A 1 65.62 -23.90 13.27
C MET A 1 64.13 -23.97 12.96
N VAL A 2 63.31 -23.86 14.02
CA VAL A 2 62.09 -23.02 14.17
C VAL A 2 61.35 -22.62 12.87
N ASN A 3 60.02 -22.62 12.72
CA ASN A 3 58.87 -23.19 13.42
C ASN A 3 57.60 -22.84 12.61
N SER A 4 56.72 -23.83 12.44
CA SER A 4 55.25 -23.83 12.29
C SER A 4 54.41 -22.53 12.29
N ARG A 5 53.39 -22.54 11.41
CA ARG A 5 51.96 -22.04 11.47
C ARG A 5 51.58 -21.35 10.15
N ASN A 6 50.76 -21.86 9.23
CA ASN A 6 49.47 -22.57 9.26
C ASN A 6 48.33 -21.80 9.94
N ASN A 7 47.46 -21.15 9.15
CA ASN A 7 45.99 -21.11 9.30
C ASN A 7 45.37 -20.37 8.08
N ARG A 8 44.90 -21.05 7.03
CA ARG A 8 43.60 -21.72 6.81
C ARG A 8 42.44 -20.80 6.41
N ASN A 9 41.94 -21.09 5.20
CA ASN A 9 40.54 -21.26 4.78
C ASN A 9 39.65 -20.00 4.71
N SER A 10 38.98 -19.73 3.58
CA SER A 10 37.98 -20.64 3.02
C SER A 10 37.65 -20.36 1.55
N GLU A 11 38.18 -21.18 0.65
CA GLU A 11 37.48 -21.55 -0.58
C GLU A 11 36.61 -22.77 -0.27
N ILE A 12 35.28 -22.63 -0.18
CA ILE A 12 34.34 -23.65 -0.65
C ILE A 12 33.10 -22.93 -1.19
N SER A 13 33.12 -22.55 -2.46
CA SER A 13 31.90 -22.29 -3.23
C SER A 13 31.65 -23.51 -4.11
N ASN A 14 30.84 -24.43 -3.56
CA ASN A 14 30.42 -25.68 -4.17
C ASN A 14 29.63 -25.40 -5.47
N SER A 15 30.24 -25.62 -6.65
CA SER A 15 29.53 -25.65 -7.93
C SER A 15 29.72 -27.02 -8.57
N ARG A 16 28.70 -27.88 -8.43
CA ARG A 16 28.58 -29.11 -9.22
C ARG A 16 28.17 -28.73 -10.64
N GLY A 17 29.16 -28.57 -11.51
CA GLY A 17 28.95 -28.39 -12.95
C GLY A 17 30.30 -28.31 -13.66
N ARG A 18 30.55 -29.20 -14.62
CA ARG A 18 31.76 -29.19 -15.46
C ARG A 18 31.82 -27.85 -16.22
N PRO A 19 32.89 -27.03 -16.09
CA PRO A 19 32.94 -25.76 -16.82
C PRO A 19 33.10 -26.07 -18.32
N ARG A 20 32.09 -25.71 -19.12
CA ARG A 20 32.23 -25.70 -20.59
C ARG A 20 33.26 -24.63 -20.93
N LYS A 21 34.35 -25.02 -21.59
CA LYS A 21 35.58 -24.25 -21.82
C LYS A 21 35.40 -23.12 -22.85
N ASP A 22 34.18 -22.96 -23.34
CA ASP A 22 33.82 -22.32 -24.60
C ASP A 22 32.63 -21.34 -24.47
N VAL A 23 32.06 -21.14 -23.27
CA VAL A 23 31.06 -20.09 -23.04
C VAL A 23 31.76 -18.81 -22.57
N ARG A 24 32.07 -17.91 -23.50
CA ARG A 24 32.46 -16.53 -23.18
C ARG A 24 31.22 -15.64 -23.24
N PHE A 25 30.80 -15.11 -22.10
CA PHE A 25 29.85 -14.01 -22.08
C PHE A 25 30.58 -12.75 -22.58
N PRO A 26 30.08 -12.05 -23.61
CA PRO A 26 30.65 -10.77 -24.00
C PRO A 26 30.49 -9.78 -22.84
N THR A 27 31.60 -9.32 -22.29
CA THR A 27 31.61 -8.24 -21.30
C THR A 27 31.18 -6.95 -21.99
N ALA A 28 30.30 -6.17 -21.35
CA ALA A 28 29.88 -4.89 -21.88
C ALA A 28 31.10 -3.98 -22.15
N PRO A 29 31.15 -3.27 -23.30
CA PRO A 29 32.25 -2.38 -23.63
C PRO A 29 32.41 -1.26 -22.60
N ILE A 30 33.63 -0.79 -22.41
CA ILE A 30 33.97 0.28 -21.48
C ILE A 30 33.29 1.57 -21.98
N LYS A 31 32.67 2.33 -21.08
CA LYS A 31 31.89 3.54 -21.44
C LYS A 31 32.66 4.56 -22.30
N ALA A 32 34.00 4.59 -22.20
CA ALA A 32 34.87 5.47 -22.97
C ALA A 32 34.92 5.17 -24.47
N THR A 33 34.54 3.95 -24.91
CA THR A 33 34.50 3.57 -26.33
C THR A 33 33.11 3.71 -26.95
N LEU A 34 32.16 4.31 -26.21
CA LEU A 34 30.78 4.44 -26.67
C LEU A 34 30.56 5.77 -27.39
N PRO A 35 29.57 5.82 -28.30
CA PRO A 35 29.17 7.06 -28.97
C PRO A 35 28.86 8.19 -27.99
N GLN A 36 29.09 9.44 -28.42
CA GLN A 36 28.95 10.62 -27.56
C GLN A 36 27.51 10.80 -27.02
N ASP A 37 26.51 10.33 -27.76
CA ASP A 37 25.08 10.37 -27.42
C ASP A 37 24.61 9.18 -26.55
N TYR A 38 25.50 8.22 -26.25
CA TYR A 38 25.13 7.02 -25.50
C TYR A 38 24.64 7.35 -24.10
N THR A 39 25.29 8.28 -23.40
CA THR A 39 24.92 8.64 -22.02
C THR A 39 23.52 9.25 -21.97
N ASP A 40 23.21 10.11 -22.94
CA ASP A 40 21.90 10.76 -23.06
C ASP A 40 20.82 9.73 -23.43
N THR A 41 21.10 8.85 -24.37
CA THR A 41 20.21 7.75 -24.78
C THR A 41 19.93 6.80 -23.60
N LEU A 42 20.96 6.40 -22.86
CA LEU A 42 20.83 5.57 -21.67
C LEU A 42 20.00 6.27 -20.58
N GLY A 43 20.23 7.58 -20.39
CA GLY A 43 19.44 8.41 -19.47
C GLY A 43 17.96 8.44 -19.85
N ALA A 44 17.65 8.67 -21.13
CA ALA A 44 16.29 8.68 -21.65
C ALA A 44 15.58 7.33 -21.47
N ILE A 45 16.27 6.22 -21.74
CA ILE A 45 15.74 4.86 -21.53
C ILE A 45 15.45 4.61 -20.04
N LYS A 46 16.39 4.94 -19.15
CA LYS A 46 16.21 4.78 -17.70
C LYS A 46 15.00 5.56 -17.20
N ARG A 47 14.84 6.82 -17.62
CA ARG A 47 13.69 7.66 -17.27
C ARG A 47 12.39 7.02 -17.73
N ARG A 48 12.31 6.57 -18.99
CA ARG A 48 11.11 5.91 -19.54
C ARG A 48 10.75 4.63 -18.78
N ILE A 49 11.74 3.84 -18.37
CA ILE A 49 11.52 2.65 -17.54
C ILE A 49 10.95 3.05 -16.18
N GLN A 50 11.53 4.04 -15.51
CA GLN A 50 11.07 4.51 -14.20
C GLN A 50 9.63 5.02 -14.25
N GLU A 51 9.30 5.89 -15.22
CA GLU A 51 7.95 6.42 -15.42
C GLU A 51 6.94 5.31 -15.71
N THR A 52 7.31 4.34 -16.54
CA THR A 52 6.44 3.21 -16.89
C THR A 52 6.18 2.32 -15.68
N ARG A 53 7.22 2.01 -14.89
CA ARG A 53 7.07 1.24 -13.65
C ARG A 53 6.13 1.94 -12.67
N LEU A 54 6.26 3.25 -12.51
CA LEU A 54 5.36 4.03 -11.65
C LEU A 54 3.91 3.91 -12.12
N ARG A 55 3.64 4.10 -13.42
CA ARG A 55 2.27 3.97 -13.97
C ARG A 55 1.69 2.58 -13.77
N VAL A 56 2.47 1.53 -13.98
CA VAL A 56 2.04 0.14 -13.75
C VAL A 56 1.70 -0.09 -12.29
N VAL A 57 2.53 0.40 -11.37
CA VAL A 57 2.27 0.28 -9.92
C VAL A 57 1.00 1.03 -9.52
N LEU A 58 0.81 2.26 -9.99
CA LEU A 58 -0.38 3.06 -9.68
C LEU A 58 -1.66 2.43 -10.25
N SER A 59 -1.63 1.98 -11.51
CA SER A 59 -2.75 1.29 -12.13
C SER A 59 -3.08 -0.01 -11.41
N GLY A 60 -2.09 -0.85 -11.13
CA GLY A 60 -2.29 -2.10 -10.39
C GLY A 60 -2.78 -1.87 -8.96
N ASN A 61 -2.29 -0.83 -8.28
CA ASN A 61 -2.78 -0.45 -6.96
C ASN A 61 -4.24 -0.02 -6.99
N SER A 62 -4.63 0.80 -7.98
CA SER A 62 -6.02 1.24 -8.15
C SER A 62 -6.96 0.06 -8.32
N GLU A 63 -6.62 -0.89 -9.19
CA GLU A 63 -7.42 -2.10 -9.40
C GLU A 63 -7.49 -2.96 -8.14
N MET A 64 -6.39 -3.09 -7.39
CA MET A 64 -6.38 -3.83 -6.11
C MET A 64 -7.28 -3.19 -5.05
N VAL A 65 -7.23 -1.86 -4.90
CA VAL A 65 -8.09 -1.14 -3.96
C VAL A 65 -9.56 -1.30 -4.33
N MET A 66 -9.89 -1.20 -5.63
CA MET A 66 -11.26 -1.40 -6.12
C MET A 66 -11.74 -2.83 -5.92
N LEU A 67 -10.91 -3.84 -6.21
CA LEU A 67 -11.23 -5.24 -5.96
C LEU A 67 -11.56 -5.49 -4.49
N TYR A 68 -10.73 -4.97 -3.57
CA TYR A 68 -10.95 -5.13 -2.14
C TYR A 68 -12.20 -4.41 -1.65
N TRP A 69 -12.57 -3.29 -2.26
CA TRP A 69 -13.86 -2.66 -2.02
C TRP A 69 -15.03 -3.51 -2.54
N ASP A 70 -14.95 -4.01 -3.77
CA ASP A 70 -16.02 -4.81 -4.37
C ASP A 70 -16.24 -6.12 -3.57
N VAL A 71 -15.17 -6.80 -3.13
CA VAL A 71 -15.26 -7.98 -2.25
C VAL A 71 -15.93 -7.64 -0.92
N GLY A 72 -15.59 -6.50 -0.32
CA GLY A 72 -16.21 -6.08 0.93
C GLY A 72 -17.69 -5.75 0.78
N ARG A 73 -18.11 -5.15 -0.33
CA ARG A 73 -19.52 -4.95 -0.67
C ARG A 73 -20.26 -6.28 -0.82
N ILE A 74 -19.70 -7.23 -1.56
CA ILE A 74 -20.30 -8.56 -1.71
C ILE A 74 -20.52 -9.23 -0.35
N ILE A 75 -19.54 -9.14 0.56
CA ILE A 75 -19.68 -9.69 1.92
C ILE A 75 -20.83 -9.00 2.66
N ILE A 76 -20.91 -7.67 2.64
CA ILE A 76 -21.99 -6.91 3.31
C ILE A 76 -23.36 -7.35 2.77
N ASP A 77 -23.52 -7.34 1.45
CA ASP A 77 -24.79 -7.65 0.79
C ASP A 77 -25.25 -9.08 1.15
N ARG A 78 -24.32 -10.06 1.20
CA ARG A 78 -24.63 -11.43 1.61
C ARG A 78 -24.94 -11.58 3.09
N GLN A 79 -24.34 -10.75 3.95
CA GLN A 79 -24.71 -10.71 5.37
C GLN A 79 -26.12 -10.20 5.58
N GLU A 80 -26.51 -9.17 4.85
CA GLU A 80 -27.85 -8.58 4.92
C GLU A 80 -28.92 -9.51 4.33
N GLN A 81 -28.65 -10.14 3.19
CA GLN A 81 -29.64 -10.97 2.47
C GLN A 81 -29.72 -12.42 2.96
N SER A 82 -28.62 -12.97 3.48
CA SER A 82 -28.49 -14.41 3.74
C SER A 82 -27.91 -14.74 5.11
N GLY A 83 -27.72 -13.75 5.98
CA GLY A 83 -27.31 -13.95 7.37
C GLY A 83 -25.90 -14.52 7.55
N TRP A 84 -24.97 -14.22 6.62
CA TRP A 84 -23.59 -14.75 6.68
C TRP A 84 -22.88 -14.42 8.01
N GLY A 85 -22.63 -15.45 8.81
CA GLY A 85 -21.87 -15.33 10.06
C GLY A 85 -20.35 -15.40 9.87
N ALA A 86 -19.62 -15.25 10.97
CA ALA A 86 -18.15 -15.27 10.98
C ALA A 86 -17.53 -16.54 10.35
N ARG A 87 -18.17 -17.71 10.50
CA ARG A 87 -17.70 -18.99 9.94
C ARG A 87 -17.66 -18.98 8.40
N VAL A 88 -18.54 -18.21 7.76
CA VAL A 88 -18.58 -18.12 6.28
C VAL A 88 -17.37 -17.35 5.76
N ILE A 89 -16.89 -16.35 6.51
CA ILE A 89 -15.68 -15.60 6.16
C ILE A 89 -14.44 -16.50 6.22
N ASP A 90 -14.37 -17.40 7.21
CA ASP A 90 -13.25 -18.34 7.33
C ASP A 90 -13.25 -19.36 6.18
N ARG A 91 -14.42 -19.88 5.79
CA ARG A 91 -14.57 -20.75 4.61
C ARG A 91 -14.19 -20.02 3.32
N LEU A 92 -14.74 -18.82 3.11
CA LEU A 92 -14.43 -17.99 1.94
C LEU A 92 -12.93 -17.71 1.82
N SER A 93 -12.26 -17.47 2.94
CA SER A 93 -10.81 -17.28 2.95
C SER A 93 -10.04 -18.52 2.50
N ALA A 94 -10.45 -19.72 2.94
CA ALA A 94 -9.82 -20.96 2.49
C ALA A 94 -10.02 -21.15 0.99
N ASP A 95 -11.27 -21.07 0.51
CA ASP A 95 -11.61 -21.31 -0.89
C ASP A 95 -10.92 -20.30 -1.83
N LEU A 96 -10.83 -19.03 -1.45
CA LEU A 96 -10.11 -18.01 -2.23
C LEU A 96 -8.60 -18.24 -2.26
N ARG A 97 -8.00 -18.75 -1.18
CA ARG A 97 -6.57 -19.06 -1.15
C ARG A 97 -6.23 -20.29 -1.97
N ASP A 98 -7.13 -21.26 -2.01
CA ASP A 98 -6.97 -22.47 -2.82
C ASP A 98 -7.14 -22.14 -4.31
N ALA A 99 -8.10 -21.26 -4.66
CA ALA A 99 -8.31 -20.81 -6.03
C ALA A 99 -7.18 -19.89 -6.54
N PHE A 100 -6.53 -19.13 -5.65
CA PHE A 100 -5.50 -18.14 -6.01
C PHE A 100 -4.23 -18.29 -5.15
N PRO A 101 -3.47 -19.40 -5.28
CA PRO A 101 -2.37 -19.74 -4.37
C PRO A 101 -1.21 -18.75 -4.40
N ASP A 102 -0.95 -18.13 -5.56
CA ASP A 102 0.11 -17.12 -5.71
C ASP A 102 -0.30 -15.72 -5.22
N THR A 103 -1.58 -15.53 -4.89
CA THR A 103 -2.12 -14.23 -4.50
C THR A 103 -2.20 -14.10 -2.99
N LYS A 104 -1.46 -13.12 -2.46
CA LYS A 104 -1.57 -12.72 -1.05
C LYS A 104 -2.76 -11.78 -0.87
N GLY A 105 -3.39 -11.80 0.30
CA GLY A 105 -4.46 -10.85 0.65
C GLY A 105 -5.83 -11.46 0.92
N PHE A 106 -6.03 -12.77 0.77
CA PHE A 106 -7.32 -13.41 1.07
C PHE A 106 -7.35 -14.14 2.42
N SER A 107 -6.66 -13.62 3.44
CA SER A 107 -6.76 -14.14 4.80
C SER A 107 -8.11 -13.74 5.45
N PRO A 108 -8.60 -14.46 6.48
CA PRO A 108 -9.89 -14.12 7.09
C PRO A 108 -9.87 -12.72 7.71
N ARG A 109 -8.72 -12.32 8.26
CA ARG A 109 -8.49 -10.98 8.77
C ARG A 109 -8.61 -9.93 7.66
N ASN A 110 -8.01 -10.17 6.49
CA ASN A 110 -8.07 -9.19 5.41
C ASN A 110 -9.49 -9.10 4.80
N LEU A 111 -10.24 -10.20 4.70
CA LEU A 111 -11.64 -10.16 4.28
C LEU A 111 -12.51 -9.32 5.24
N LYS A 112 -12.28 -9.43 6.56
CA LYS A 112 -12.92 -8.55 7.54
C LYS A 112 -12.55 -7.07 7.32
N TYR A 113 -11.31 -6.79 6.91
CA TYR A 113 -10.91 -5.43 6.54
C TYR A 113 -11.57 -4.94 5.26
N MET A 114 -11.64 -5.77 4.22
CA MET A 114 -12.35 -5.43 2.97
C MET A 114 -13.80 -5.05 3.23
N ARG A 115 -14.52 -5.87 4.03
CA ARG A 115 -15.87 -5.56 4.51
C ARG A 115 -15.92 -4.20 5.21
N THR A 116 -15.02 -3.99 6.16
CA THR A 116 -15.02 -2.76 6.96
C THR A 116 -14.66 -1.52 6.14
N PHE A 117 -13.75 -1.66 5.18
CA PHE A 117 -13.39 -0.63 4.21
C PHE A 117 -14.62 -0.24 3.38
N SER A 118 -15.31 -1.21 2.83
CA SER A 118 -16.49 -0.97 1.98
C SER A 118 -17.66 -0.34 2.75
N SER A 119 -17.80 -0.71 4.03
CA SER A 119 -18.79 -0.09 4.93
C SER A 119 -18.45 1.36 5.28
N ALA A 120 -17.17 1.69 5.45
CA ALA A 120 -16.73 3.04 5.81
C ALA A 120 -16.79 4.02 4.61
N TRP A 121 -16.60 3.52 3.39
CA TRP A 121 -16.67 4.32 2.16
C TRP A 121 -17.67 3.73 1.16
N PRO A 122 -18.99 3.90 1.37
CA PRO A 122 -20.01 3.25 0.53
C PRO A 122 -20.11 3.83 -0.89
N LYS A 123 -19.53 5.00 -1.15
CA LYS A 123 -19.57 5.64 -2.47
C LYS A 123 -18.38 5.20 -3.32
N ARG A 124 -18.62 4.27 -4.25
CA ARG A 124 -17.60 3.73 -5.18
C ARG A 124 -16.78 4.81 -5.89
N LYS A 125 -17.44 5.86 -6.41
CA LYS A 125 -16.79 6.98 -7.11
C LYS A 125 -15.75 7.69 -6.24
N PHE A 126 -16.07 7.92 -4.96
CA PHE A 126 -15.13 8.53 -4.02
C PHE A 126 -13.90 7.64 -3.79
N VAL A 127 -14.08 6.33 -3.67
CA VAL A 127 -12.97 5.38 -3.50
C VAL A 127 -12.05 5.40 -4.71
N GLN A 128 -12.63 5.39 -5.91
CA GLN A 128 -11.88 5.42 -7.16
C GLN A 128 -11.07 6.72 -7.32
N GLU A 129 -11.66 7.87 -7.02
CA GLU A 129 -11.02 9.17 -7.23
C GLU A 129 -10.00 9.52 -6.13
N ALA A 130 -10.33 9.22 -4.87
CA ALA A 130 -9.55 9.71 -3.72
C ALA A 130 -8.63 8.64 -3.08
N LEU A 131 -9.00 7.35 -3.13
CA LEU A 131 -8.32 6.31 -2.35
C LEU A 131 -7.52 5.34 -3.23
N ALA A 132 -7.90 5.16 -4.50
CA ALA A 132 -7.27 4.19 -5.39
C ALA A 132 -5.79 4.50 -5.73
N GLN A 133 -5.37 5.75 -5.53
CA GLN A 133 -3.96 6.16 -5.70
C GLN A 133 -3.10 5.91 -4.46
N ILE A 134 -3.71 5.53 -3.33
CA ILE A 134 -3.02 5.29 -2.06
C ILE A 134 -2.72 3.79 -1.96
N PRO A 135 -1.47 3.39 -1.64
CA PRO A 135 -1.16 1.97 -1.45
C PRO A 135 -2.05 1.31 -0.41
N TRP A 136 -2.57 0.11 -0.73
CA TRP A 136 -3.50 -0.63 0.15
C TRP A 136 -3.01 -0.78 1.59
N TYR A 137 -1.70 -1.01 1.78
CA TYR A 137 -1.08 -1.10 3.10
C TYR A 137 -1.34 0.17 3.93
N HIS A 138 -1.24 1.35 3.31
CA HIS A 138 -1.52 2.60 4.00
C HIS A 138 -3.01 2.77 4.28
N LEU A 139 -3.91 2.39 3.36
CA LEU A 139 -5.36 2.44 3.60
C LEU A 139 -5.78 1.61 4.82
N HIS A 140 -5.17 0.44 5.00
CA HIS A 140 -5.37 -0.39 6.20
C HIS A 140 -4.99 0.34 7.51
N HIS A 141 -3.94 1.16 7.49
CA HIS A 141 -3.50 1.96 8.63
C HIS A 141 -4.27 3.29 8.80
N PHE A 142 -4.68 3.91 7.68
CA PHE A 142 -5.38 5.20 7.65
C PHE A 142 -6.78 5.15 8.25
N LYS A 143 -7.47 4.00 8.21
CA LYS A 143 -8.80 3.87 8.84
C LYS A 143 -8.79 4.37 10.29
N LYS A 144 -7.76 4.03 11.05
CA LYS A 144 -7.65 4.45 12.44
C LYS A 144 -7.41 5.96 12.53
N ALA A 145 -6.44 6.49 11.80
CA ALA A 145 -6.17 7.93 11.79
C ALA A 145 -7.38 8.77 11.32
N ILE A 146 -8.13 8.32 10.32
CA ILE A 146 -9.35 9.00 9.83
C ILE A 146 -10.47 8.90 10.85
N SER A 147 -10.66 7.74 11.49
CA SER A 147 -11.63 7.59 12.58
C SER A 147 -11.30 8.49 13.77
N ASP A 148 -10.03 8.50 14.19
CA ASP A 148 -9.52 9.33 15.28
C ASP A 148 -9.67 10.83 14.94
N THR A 149 -9.49 11.20 13.66
CA THR A 149 -9.70 12.57 13.15
C THR A 149 -11.18 12.96 13.11
N ILE A 150 -12.07 12.06 12.65
CA ILE A 150 -13.53 12.31 12.65
C ILE A 150 -14.04 12.44 14.09
N GLU A 151 -13.60 11.56 15.00
CA GLU A 151 -13.91 11.65 16.43
C GLU A 151 -13.44 12.99 17.00
N ALA A 152 -12.21 13.41 16.69
CA ALA A 152 -11.68 14.70 17.13
C ALA A 152 -12.48 15.89 16.58
N LEU A 153 -12.91 15.85 15.32
CA LEU A 153 -13.72 16.90 14.69
C LEU A 153 -15.15 16.98 15.25
N GLN A 154 -15.71 15.85 15.70
CA GLN A 154 -17.07 15.77 16.24
C GLN A 154 -17.14 16.04 17.74
N THR A 155 -16.16 15.57 18.51
CA THR A 155 -16.15 15.62 19.99
C THR A 155 -15.23 16.70 20.55
N GLY A 156 -14.33 17.22 19.71
CA GLY A 156 -13.31 18.20 20.11
C GLY A 156 -12.13 17.57 20.85
N VAL A 157 -12.06 16.24 20.97
CA VAL A 157 -11.03 15.52 21.73
C VAL A 157 -10.38 14.47 20.85
N HIS A 158 -9.07 14.58 20.63
CA HIS A 158 -8.30 13.52 19.94
C HIS A 158 -7.67 12.58 20.98
N ARG A 159 -7.92 11.27 20.87
CA ARG A 159 -7.36 10.26 21.77
C ARG A 159 -6.37 9.36 21.04
N LEU A 160 -5.15 9.26 21.55
CA LEU A 160 -4.09 8.40 21.01
C LEU A 160 -4.30 6.94 21.42
N ARG A 161 -3.54 6.04 20.78
CA ARG A 161 -3.69 4.58 20.95
C ARG A 161 -3.47 4.08 22.37
N ASP A 162 -2.69 4.80 23.15
CA ASP A 162 -2.32 4.55 24.55
C ASP A 162 -3.32 5.16 25.55
N GLY A 163 -4.40 5.79 25.06
CA GLY A 163 -5.39 6.49 25.89
C GLY A 163 -5.05 7.95 26.17
N THR A 164 -3.88 8.44 25.72
CA THR A 164 -3.45 9.82 25.94
C THR A 164 -4.34 10.79 25.15
N ILE A 165 -4.90 11.78 25.82
CA ILE A 165 -5.73 12.84 25.21
C ILE A 165 -4.82 13.95 24.70
N PHE A 166 -4.89 14.27 23.41
CA PHE A 166 -4.04 15.30 22.79
C PHE A 166 -4.89 16.50 22.32
N LYS A 167 -4.91 17.55 23.16
CA LYS A 167 -5.52 18.89 22.99
C LYS A 167 -6.99 18.97 22.51
N ARG A 168 -7.73 19.94 23.07
CA ARG A 168 -9.08 20.28 22.61
C ARG A 168 -9.00 21.03 21.28
N PHE A 169 -9.65 20.51 20.23
CA PHE A 169 -9.83 21.21 18.96
C PHE A 169 -11.25 21.79 18.89
N PRO A 170 -11.45 22.96 18.24
CA PRO A 170 -12.79 23.48 18.03
C PRO A 170 -13.58 22.52 17.13
N ILE A 171 -14.82 22.21 17.52
CA ILE A 171 -15.69 21.30 16.77
C ILE A 171 -16.28 21.99 15.54
N ILE A 172 -16.81 21.21 14.59
CA ILE A 172 -17.36 21.73 13.32
C ILE A 172 -18.39 22.86 13.54
N SER A 173 -19.24 22.76 14.57
CA SER A 173 -20.21 23.81 14.91
C SER A 173 -19.54 25.09 15.43
N GLU A 174 -18.50 24.97 16.26
CA GLU A 174 -17.73 26.12 16.78
C GLU A 174 -16.96 26.84 15.66
N ILE A 175 -16.42 26.08 14.69
CA ILE A 175 -15.72 26.63 13.51
C ILE A 175 -16.71 27.35 12.59
N SER A 176 -17.89 26.77 12.35
CA SER A 176 -18.95 27.39 11.55
C SER A 176 -19.45 28.68 12.19
N ASP A 177 -19.66 28.69 13.51
CA ASP A 177 -20.08 29.90 14.23
C ASP A 177 -19.01 31.00 14.22
N ALA A 178 -17.73 30.63 14.33
CA ALA A 178 -16.62 31.56 14.23
C ALA A 178 -16.51 32.17 12.82
N GLN A 179 -16.66 31.34 11.77
CA GLN A 179 -16.66 31.78 10.37
C GLN A 179 -17.89 32.66 10.06
N MET A 180 -19.06 32.32 10.60
CA MET A 180 -20.28 33.10 10.44
C MET A 180 -20.16 34.47 11.13
N LYS A 181 -19.65 34.51 12.37
CA LYS A 181 -19.40 35.77 13.10
C LYS A 181 -18.35 36.65 12.40
N GLN A 182 -17.33 36.04 11.80
CA GLN A 182 -16.33 36.75 11.01
C GLN A 182 -16.95 37.34 9.73
N SER A 183 -17.77 36.57 9.01
CA SER A 183 -18.49 37.03 7.81
C SER A 183 -19.52 38.13 8.09
N LEU A 184 -20.11 38.14 9.29
CA LEU A 184 -21.02 39.20 9.74
C LEU A 184 -20.26 40.49 10.12
N LYS A 185 -19.05 40.38 10.69
CA LYS A 185 -18.19 41.53 10.96
C LYS A 185 -17.69 42.21 9.68
N GLU A 186 -17.39 41.43 8.65
CA GLU A 186 -16.91 41.93 7.35
C GLU A 186 -18.03 42.56 6.49
N ARG A 187 -19.30 42.35 6.85
CA ARG A 187 -20.47 42.91 6.15
C ARG A 187 -21.08 44.15 6.82
N ILE A 188 -20.60 44.54 8.00
CA ILE A 188 -21.12 45.68 8.79
C ILE A 188 -20.14 46.88 8.73
N ILE A 189 -19.15 46.87 7.84
CA ILE A 189 -18.27 48.01 7.56
C ILE A 189 -18.55 48.55 6.16
#